data_AF-A0A8T4BWS3-F1
#
_entry.id   AF-A0A8T4BWS3-F1
#
_cell.length_a   1.000
_cell.length_b   1.000
_cell.length_c   1.000
_cell.angle_alpha   90.00
_cell.angle_beta   90.00
_cell.angle_gamma   90.00
#
_symmetry.space_group_name_H-M   'P 1'
#
loop_
_entity.id
_entity.type
_entity.pdbx_description
1 polymer ?
#
loop_
_entity_poly.entity_id
_entity_poly.type
_entity_poly.pdbx_seq_one_letter_code
_entity_poly.pdbx_strand_id
1 'polypeptide(L)' 'MIKIGDYRISEDERKLVNEVLDSHRISEGQKVKLFETKWAEFIGKKYAMLFNSGTSALIAGLTA' A
#
# COMPACT_ATOMS: atom_id res chain seq x y z
N MET A 1 -15.63 23.12 12.06
CA MET A 1 -14.22 23.46 11.75
C MET A 1 -13.81 22.66 10.52
N ILE A 2 -13.39 23.31 9.43
CA ILE A 2 -12.90 22.62 8.23
C ILE A 2 -11.41 22.33 8.44
N LYS A 3 -11.00 21.07 8.27
CA LYS A 3 -9.61 20.62 8.42
C LYS A 3 -9.02 20.27 7.07
N ILE A 4 -7.79 20.72 6.80
CA ILE A 4 -7.03 20.34 5.60
C ILE A 4 -6.12 19.18 5.99
N GLY A 5 -6.19 18.06 5.25
CA GLY A 5 -5.38 16.87 5.52
C GLY A 5 -5.89 15.98 6.66
N ASP A 6 -7.15 16.13 7.07
CA ASP A 6 -7.78 15.19 8.02
C ASP A 6 -7.90 13.82 7.34
N TYR A 7 -7.40 12.77 8.00
CA TYR A 7 -7.51 11.39 7.55
C TYR A 7 -8.34 10.62 8.59
N ARG A 8 -9.29 9.82 8.11
CA ARG A 8 -10.16 9.02 8.96
C ARG A 8 -9.91 7.55 8.69
N ILE A 9 -9.61 6.81 9.75
CA ILE A 9 -9.53 5.35 9.75
C ILE A 9 -10.90 4.79 10.13
N SER A 10 -11.38 3.86 9.32
CA SER A 10 -12.50 2.97 9.55
C SER A 10 -12.08 1.72 10.33
N GLU A 11 -13.07 0.98 10.82
CA GLU A 11 -12.82 -0.31 11.51
C GLU A 11 -12.23 -1.36 10.57
N ASP A 12 -12.53 -1.31 9.26
CA ASP A 12 -11.98 -2.25 8.28
C ASP A 12 -10.46 -2.07 8.11
N GLU A 13 -10.00 -0.82 8.02
CA GLU A 13 -8.56 -0.51 7.96
C GLU A 13 -7.85 -0.98 9.24
N ARG A 14 -8.45 -0.73 10.41
CA ARG A 14 -7.92 -1.20 11.70
C ARG A 14 -7.83 -2.72 11.77
N LYS A 15 -8.87 -3.42 11.33
CA LYS A 15 -8.91 -4.89 11.28
C LYS A 15 -7.78 -5.44 10.42
N LEU A 16 -7.61 -4.91 9.20
CA LEU A 16 -6.57 -5.36 8.27
C LEU A 16 -5.15 -5.12 8.81
N VAL A 17 -4.92 -4.02 9.52
CA VAL A 17 -3.64 -3.76 10.19
C VAL A 17 -3.40 -4.76 11.32
N ASN A 18 -4.40 -5.03 12.16
CA ASN A 18 -4.28 -6.00 13.25
C ASN A 18 -4.01 -7.42 12.73
N GLU A 19 -4.64 -7.83 11.64
CA GLU A 19 -4.34 -9.13 10.99
C GLU A 19 -2.86 -9.25 10.59
N VAL A 20 -2.21 -8.16 10.17
CA VAL A 20 -0.77 -8.16 9.85
C VAL A 20 0.06 -8.24 11.13
N LEU A 21 -0.31 -7.52 12.19
CA LEU A 21 0.39 -7.58 13.48
C LEU A 21 0.32 -8.99 14.08
N ASP A 22 -0.86 -9.61 14.06
CA ASP A 22 -1.09 -10.98 14.56
C ASP A 22 -0.35 -12.04 13.72
N SER A 23 -0.02 -11.73 12.47
CA SER A 23 0.76 -12.63 11.60
C SER A 23 2.25 -12.72 11.97
N HIS A 24 2.74 -11.85 12.87
CA HIS A 24 4.15 -11.73 13.26
C HIS A 24 5.11 -11.42 12.09
N ARG A 25 4.58 -11.04 10.91
CA ARG A 25 5.36 -10.64 9.73
C ARG A 25 4.87 -9.28 9.21
N ILE A 26 5.58 -8.23 9.63
CA ILE A 26 5.17 -6.84 9.39
C ILE A 26 5.66 -6.25 8.06
N SER A 27 6.63 -6.87 7.39
CA SER A 27 7.20 -6.42 6.11
C SER A 27 7.27 -7.55 5.09
N GLU A 28 7.32 -7.16 3.80
CA GLU A 28 7.42 -8.07 2.66
C GLU A 28 6.41 -9.23 2.73
N GLY A 29 5.17 -8.90 3.12
CA GLY A 29 4.10 -9.84 3.39
C GLY A 29 3.10 -9.98 2.25
N GLN A 30 2.20 -10.96 2.39
CA GLN A 30 1.18 -11.28 1.38
C GLN A 30 0.25 -10.09 1.06
N LYS A 31 -0.01 -9.20 2.03
CA LYS A 31 -0.86 -8.01 1.82
C LYS A 31 -0.24 -7.03 0.81
N VAL A 32 1.09 -6.90 0.76
CA VAL A 32 1.79 -6.08 -0.26
C VAL A 32 1.56 -6.67 -1.64
N LYS A 33 1.77 -7.99 -1.78
CA LYS A 33 1.57 -8.67 -3.07
C LYS A 33 0.12 -8.56 -3.56
N LEU A 34 -0.84 -8.71 -2.65
CA LEU A 34 -2.26 -8.53 -2.94
C LEU A 34 -2.56 -7.11 -3.42
N PHE A 35 -2.00 -6.11 -2.76
CA PHE A 35 -2.15 -4.71 -3.16
C PHE A 35 -1.60 -4.48 -4.57
N GLU A 36 -0.37 -4.92 -4.85
CA GLU A 36 0.26 -4.78 -6.18
C GLU A 36 -0.57 -5.42 -7.30
N THR A 37 -1.08 -6.64 -7.09
CA THR A 37 -1.94 -7.31 -8.06
C THR A 37 -3.23 -6.53 -8.30
N LYS A 38 -3.95 -6.17 -7.22
CA LYS A 38 -5.21 -5.41 -7.33
C LYS A 38 -4.99 -4.04 -7.94
N TRP A 39 -3.86 -3.39 -7.64
CA TRP A 39 -3.54 -2.09 -8.18
C TRP A 39 -3.25 -2.17 -9.67
N ALA A 40 -2.46 -3.16 -10.11
CA ALA A 40 -2.19 -3.40 -11.52
C ALA A 40 -3.48 -3.62 -12.33
N GLU A 41 -4.40 -4.43 -11.80
CA GLU A 41 -5.74 -4.63 -12.37
C GLU A 41 -6.55 -3.33 -12.43
N PHE A 42 -6.58 -2.58 -11.34
CA PHE A 42 -7.31 -1.31 -11.24
C PHE A 42 -6.86 -0.27 -12.29
N ILE A 43 -5.56 -0.17 -12.55
CA ILE A 43 -5.00 0.77 -13.54
C ILE A 43 -4.88 0.18 -14.96
N GLY A 44 -5.32 -1.06 -15.18
CA GLY A 44 -5.25 -1.74 -16.47
C GLY A 44 -3.83 -2.00 -16.97
N LYS A 45 -2.91 -2.36 -16.07
CA LYS A 45 -1.51 -2.69 -16.38
C LYS A 45 -1.19 -4.13 -15.99
N LYS A 46 -0.17 -4.69 -16.64
CA LYS A 46 0.28 -6.07 -16.36
C LYS A 46 0.98 -6.20 -14.99
N TYR A 47 1.65 -5.14 -14.55
CA TYR A 47 2.43 -5.13 -13.31
C TYR A 47 2.29 -3.78 -12.60
N ALA A 48 2.38 -3.82 -11.27
CA ALA A 48 2.55 -2.66 -10.40
C ALA A 48 3.48 -3.06 -9.25
N MET A 49 4.26 -2.11 -8.72
CA MET A 49 5.13 -2.32 -7.57
C MET A 49 4.91 -1.23 -6.53
N LEU A 50 4.83 -1.63 -5.27
CA LEU A 50 4.64 -0.70 -4.16
C LEU A 50 6.00 -0.18 -3.65
N PHE A 51 6.04 1.11 -3.31
CA PHE A 51 7.19 1.76 -2.68
C PHE A 51 6.76 2.47 -1.41
N ASN A 52 7.71 2.75 -0.51
CA ASN A 52 7.44 3.49 0.73
C ASN A 52 7.03 4.96 0.49
N SER A 53 7.26 5.49 -0.72
CA SER A 53 6.95 6.87 -1.10
C SER A 53 6.93 7.02 -2.62
N GLY A 54 6.31 8.10 -3.10
CA GLY A 54 6.34 8.47 -4.52
C GLY A 54 7.74 8.83 -5.00
N THR A 55 8.58 9.45 -4.16
CA THR A 55 9.96 9.79 -4.50
C THR A 55 10.80 8.54 -4.76
N SER A 56 10.68 7.50 -3.92
CA SER A 56 11.37 6.23 -4.15
C SER A 56 10.90 5.53 -5.42
N ALA A 57 9.61 5.61 -5.74
CA ALA A 57 9.07 5.07 -6.99
C ALA A 57 9.66 5.78 -8.22
N LEU A 58 9.80 7.12 -8.16
CA LEU A 58 10.42 7.90 -9.23
C LEU A 58 11.90 7.54 -9.42
N ILE A 59 12.67 7.48 -8.32
CA ILE A 59 14.09 7.09 -8.38
C ILE A 59 14.22 5.71 -9.01
N ALA A 60 13.45 4.73 -8.52
CA ALA A 60 13.47 3.38 -9.06
C ALA A 60 13.11 3.35 -10.56
N GLY A 61 12.09 4.09 -10.98
CA GLY A 61 11.71 4.16 -12.40
C GLY A 61 12.75 4.85 -13.30
N LEU A 62 13.56 5.76 -12.74
CA LEU A 62 14.64 6.45 -13.45
C LEU A 62 15.93 5.63 -13.53
N THR A 63 16.19 4.75 -12.57
CA THR A 63 17.46 4.01 -12.45
C THR A 63 17.36 2.50 -12.71
N ALA A 64 16.18 1.98 -13.06
CA ALA A 64 15.96 0.56 -13.32
C ALA A 64 16.49 0.08 -14.68
#